data_AF-A0A497M1B8-F1
#
_entry.id   AF-A0A497M1B8-F1
#
_cell.length_a   1.000
_cell.length_b   1.000
_cell.length_c   1.000
_cell.angle_alpha   90.00
_cell.angle_beta   90.00
_cell.angle_gamma   90.00
#
_symmetry.space_group_name_H-M   'P 1'
#
loop_
_entity.id
_entity.type
_entity.pdbx_description
1 polymer ?
#
loop_
_entity_poly.entity_id
_entity_poly.type
_entity_poly.pdbx_seq_one_letter_code
_entity_poly.pdbx_strand_id
1 'polypeptide(L)'
;MRDREAALRFIIENYLPDMLINLSTAILIWLFGVLFFIPTASSIEPSNLPILVGLILLVAFTFFLSRSIKGLLTLIPPLVDRLAKRIAQENRNDRSARFTGWRTEKFIKALVYSALLVAFYLLYMPLLNLISVQINGLILIIVILWVLWILLKEIVLT
;
A
#
# COMPACT_ATOMS: atom_id res chain seq x y z
N MET A 1 28.91 0.55 8.78
CA MET A 1 28.14 0.06 7.60
C MET A 1 27.69 -1.39 7.75
N ARG A 2 28.56 -2.31 8.23
CA ARG A 2 28.26 -3.74 8.42
C ARG A 2 27.04 -4.06 9.33
N ASP A 3 26.83 -3.33 10.41
CA ASP A 3 25.69 -3.56 11.32
C ASP A 3 24.32 -3.21 10.72
N ARG A 4 24.24 -2.19 9.85
CA ARG A 4 22.97 -1.81 9.21
C ARG A 4 22.52 -2.85 8.18
N GLU A 5 23.46 -3.52 7.52
CA GLU A 5 23.15 -4.58 6.57
C GLU A 5 22.74 -5.88 7.27
N ALA A 6 23.35 -6.19 8.42
CA ALA A 6 22.94 -7.30 9.27
C ALA A 6 21.54 -7.08 9.87
N ALA A 7 21.26 -5.88 10.40
CA ALA A 7 19.93 -5.53 10.90
C ALA A 7 18.87 -5.58 9.80
N LEU A 8 19.20 -5.12 8.59
CA LEU A 8 18.27 -5.19 7.47
C LEU A 8 18.00 -6.63 7.01
N ARG A 9 19.05 -7.46 6.92
CA ARG A 9 18.88 -8.89 6.61
C ARG A 9 18.00 -9.56 7.67
N PHE A 10 18.23 -9.30 8.94
CA PHE A 10 17.40 -9.82 10.04
C PHE A 10 15.94 -9.38 9.95
N ILE A 11 15.67 -8.10 9.60
CA ILE A 11 14.30 -7.61 9.41
C ILE A 11 13.65 -8.27 8.18
N ILE A 12 14.38 -8.38 7.07
CA ILE A 12 13.88 -9.04 5.87
C ILE A 12 13.58 -10.52 6.15
N GLU A 13 14.50 -11.24 6.78
CA GLU A 13 14.39 -12.69 6.98
C GLU A 13 13.26 -13.04 7.97
N ASN A 14 13.01 -12.19 8.97
CA ASN A 14 11.96 -12.44 9.97
C ASN A 14 10.58 -11.87 9.58
N TYR A 15 10.51 -10.72 8.90
CA TYR A 15 9.22 -10.07 8.62
C TYR A 15 8.74 -10.22 7.17
N LEU A 16 9.65 -10.46 6.22
CA LEU A 16 9.27 -10.61 4.81
C LEU A 16 8.43 -11.87 4.54
N PRO A 17 8.76 -13.07 5.07
CA PRO A 17 8.00 -14.29 4.77
C PRO A 17 6.54 -14.16 5.21
N ASP A 18 6.32 -13.78 6.47
CA ASP A 18 4.98 -13.60 7.03
C ASP A 18 4.21 -12.49 6.32
N MET A 19 4.87 -11.38 5.97
CA MET A 19 4.25 -10.34 5.17
C MET A 19 3.84 -10.87 3.80
N LEU A 20 4.72 -11.58 3.08
CA LEU A 20 4.46 -12.09 1.74
C LEU A 20 3.31 -13.09 1.74
N ILE A 21 3.27 -13.99 2.74
CA ILE A 21 2.21 -14.97 2.91
C ILE A 21 0.88 -14.26 3.16
N ASN A 22 0.82 -13.32 4.10
CA ASN A 22 -0.41 -12.58 4.39
C ASN A 22 -0.85 -11.71 3.21
N LEU A 23 0.08 -11.05 2.51
CA LEU A 23 -0.21 -10.22 1.33
C LEU A 23 -0.73 -11.08 0.18
N SER A 24 -0.04 -12.19 -0.11
CA SER A 24 -0.44 -13.13 -1.16
C SER A 24 -1.82 -13.72 -0.85
N THR A 25 -2.07 -14.10 0.40
CA THR A 25 -3.38 -14.57 0.85
C THR A 25 -4.45 -13.49 0.66
N ALA A 26 -4.19 -12.24 1.06
CA ALA A 26 -5.11 -11.13 0.85
C ALA A 26 -5.40 -10.89 -0.65
N ILE A 27 -4.36 -10.94 -1.49
CA ILE A 27 -4.51 -10.77 -2.95
C ILE A 27 -5.32 -11.93 -3.55
N LEU A 28 -5.11 -13.17 -3.11
CA LEU A 28 -5.89 -14.32 -3.56
C LEU A 28 -7.36 -14.20 -3.14
N ILE A 29 -7.63 -13.82 -1.88
CA ILE A 29 -8.99 -13.56 -1.40
C ILE A 29 -9.64 -12.47 -2.26
N TRP A 30 -8.91 -11.41 -2.58
CA TRP A 30 -9.42 -10.33 -3.40
C TRP A 30 -9.70 -10.78 -4.84
N LEU A 31 -8.75 -11.46 -5.48
CA LEU A 31 -8.87 -11.94 -6.87
C LEU A 31 -10.03 -12.90 -7.01
N PHE A 32 -10.08 -13.96 -6.20
CA PHE A 32 -11.18 -14.92 -6.24
C PHE A 32 -12.49 -14.30 -5.76
N GLY A 33 -12.43 -13.44 -4.74
CA GLY A 33 -13.59 -12.75 -4.19
C GLY A 33 -14.29 -11.88 -5.23
N VAL A 34 -13.56 -10.92 -5.78
CA VAL A 34 -14.09 -9.89 -6.67
C VAL A 34 -14.31 -10.41 -8.09
N LEU A 35 -13.42 -11.25 -8.62
CA LEU A 35 -13.52 -11.70 -10.02
C LEU A 35 -14.36 -12.96 -10.20
N PHE A 36 -14.52 -13.78 -9.17
CA PHE A 36 -15.24 -15.05 -9.29
C PHE A 36 -16.47 -15.08 -8.37
N PHE A 37 -16.29 -15.01 -7.06
CA PHE A 37 -17.39 -15.22 -6.11
C PHE A 37 -18.49 -14.16 -6.21
N ILE A 38 -18.15 -12.88 -6.32
CA ILE A 38 -19.15 -11.80 -6.44
C ILE A 38 -19.95 -11.93 -7.75
N PRO A 39 -19.34 -12.06 -8.95
CA PRO A 39 -20.09 -12.27 -10.19
C PRO A 39 -20.94 -13.55 -10.21
N THR A 40 -20.43 -14.64 -9.63
CA THR A 40 -21.19 -15.88 -9.48
C THR A 40 -22.39 -15.69 -8.56
N ALA A 41 -22.21 -14.98 -7.44
CA ALA A 41 -23.31 -14.63 -6.54
C ALA A 41 -24.39 -13.81 -7.25
N SER A 42 -23.99 -12.80 -8.04
CA SER A 42 -24.91 -11.96 -8.80
C SER A 42 -25.68 -12.72 -9.87
N SER A 43 -25.11 -13.81 -10.39
CA SER A 43 -25.76 -14.65 -11.40
C SER A 43 -26.81 -15.59 -10.79
N ILE A 44 -26.67 -15.95 -9.51
CA ILE A 44 -27.62 -16.81 -8.79
C ILE A 44 -28.77 -15.97 -8.22
N GLU A 45 -28.43 -14.92 -7.45
CA GLU A 45 -29.40 -13.99 -6.87
C GLU A 45 -28.79 -12.57 -6.86
N PRO A 46 -29.26 -11.65 -7.71
CA PRO A 46 -28.60 -10.35 -7.89
C PRO A 46 -28.69 -9.40 -6.69
N SER A 47 -29.67 -9.58 -5.82
CA SER A 47 -30.06 -8.57 -4.84
C SER A 47 -29.25 -8.66 -3.54
N ASN A 48 -29.34 -9.76 -2.80
CA ASN A 48 -28.80 -9.84 -1.44
C ASN A 48 -27.49 -10.63 -1.35
N LEU A 49 -27.37 -11.68 -2.16
CA LEU A 49 -26.25 -12.62 -2.10
C LEU A 49 -24.87 -11.98 -2.40
N PRO A 50 -24.73 -11.05 -3.37
CA PRO A 50 -23.45 -10.39 -3.66
C PRO A 50 -22.99 -9.48 -2.53
N ILE A 51 -23.95 -8.86 -1.82
CA ILE A 51 -23.68 -8.00 -0.66
C ILE A 51 -23.15 -8.86 0.48
N LEU A 52 -23.80 -10.00 0.74
CA LEU A 52 -23.42 -10.91 1.83
C LEU A 52 -22.05 -11.54 1.58
N VAL A 53 -21.80 -11.99 0.35
CA VAL A 53 -20.49 -12.49 -0.09
C VAL A 53 -19.42 -11.38 -0.02
N GLY A 54 -19.75 -10.18 -0.50
CA GLY A 54 -18.86 -9.02 -0.42
C GLY A 54 -18.48 -8.65 1.01
N LEU A 55 -19.42 -8.74 1.96
CA LEU A 55 -19.17 -8.48 3.38
C LEU A 55 -18.20 -9.51 3.99
N ILE A 56 -18.41 -10.80 3.71
CA ILE A 56 -17.52 -11.88 4.18
C ILE A 56 -16.11 -11.68 3.61
N LEU A 57 -16.02 -11.41 2.31
CA LEU A 57 -14.75 -11.15 1.63
C LEU A 57 -14.07 -9.90 2.18
N LEU A 58 -14.80 -8.84 2.45
CA LEU A 58 -14.27 -7.62 3.04
C LEU A 58 -13.61 -7.90 4.39
N VAL A 59 -14.29 -8.62 5.29
CA VAL A 59 -13.75 -8.94 6.62
C VAL A 59 -12.49 -9.80 6.50
N ALA A 60 -12.53 -10.85 5.70
CA ALA A 60 -11.38 -11.72 5.48
C ALA A 60 -10.20 -10.96 4.85
N PHE A 61 -10.47 -10.19 3.80
CA PHE A 61 -9.49 -9.36 3.11
C PHE A 61 -8.85 -8.34 4.07
N THR A 62 -9.65 -7.58 4.81
CA THR A 62 -9.16 -6.60 5.79
C THR A 62 -8.28 -7.25 6.86
N PHE A 63 -8.66 -8.42 7.34
CA PHE A 63 -7.88 -9.15 8.34
C PHE A 63 -6.47 -9.48 7.83
N PHE A 64 -6.35 -10.15 6.67
CA PHE A 64 -5.06 -10.52 6.10
C PHE A 64 -4.25 -9.29 5.64
N LEU A 65 -4.91 -8.31 5.04
CA LEU A 65 -4.28 -7.08 4.58
C LEU A 65 -3.70 -6.27 5.75
N SER A 66 -4.43 -6.13 6.85
CA SER A 66 -3.97 -5.39 8.03
C SER A 66 -2.70 -6.00 8.65
N ARG A 67 -2.59 -7.34 8.65
CA ARG A 67 -1.38 -8.05 9.07
C ARG A 67 -0.22 -7.78 8.12
N SER A 68 -0.46 -7.81 6.82
CA SER A 68 0.56 -7.50 5.82
C SER A 68 1.02 -6.04 5.86
N ILE A 69 0.12 -5.08 6.09
CA ILE A 69 0.43 -3.65 6.09
C ILE A 69 1.49 -3.33 7.15
N LYS A 70 1.41 -3.95 8.33
CA LYS A 70 2.39 -3.74 9.40
C LYS A 70 3.81 -4.10 8.94
N GLY A 71 3.98 -5.28 8.33
CA GLY A 71 5.27 -5.70 7.78
C GLY A 71 5.74 -4.79 6.64
N LEU A 72 4.82 -4.38 5.77
CA LEU A 72 5.13 -3.52 4.63
C LEU A 72 5.62 -2.13 5.09
N LEU A 73 4.94 -1.54 6.07
CA LEU A 73 5.34 -0.25 6.64
C LEU A 73 6.70 -0.31 7.36
N THR A 74 7.10 -1.47 7.88
CA THR A 74 8.45 -1.67 8.45
C THR A 74 9.53 -1.80 7.37
N LEU A 75 9.20 -2.36 6.20
CA LEU A 75 10.15 -2.57 5.10
C LEU A 75 10.29 -1.37 4.15
N ILE A 76 9.27 -0.52 4.02
CA ILE A 76 9.31 0.66 3.13
C ILE A 76 10.45 1.63 3.48
N PRO A 77 10.66 2.07 4.73
CA PRO A 77 11.70 3.05 5.05
C PRO A 77 13.11 2.62 4.59
N PRO A 78 13.60 1.41 4.90
CA PRO A 78 14.92 1.00 4.44
C PRO A 78 15.02 0.75 2.94
N LEU A 79 13.92 0.37 2.27
CA LEU A 79 13.89 0.23 0.82
C LEU A 79 14.01 1.59 0.13
N VAL A 80 13.28 2.60 0.62
CA VAL A 80 13.35 3.96 0.08
C VAL A 80 14.73 4.57 0.34
N ASP A 81 15.32 4.36 1.51
CA ASP A 81 16.69 4.81 1.81
C ASP A 81 17.72 4.18 0.85
N ARG A 82 17.54 2.90 0.47
CA ARG A 82 18.40 2.23 -0.53
C ARG A 82 18.20 2.80 -1.93
N LEU A 83 16.96 3.04 -2.35
CA LEU A 83 16.64 3.62 -3.65
C LEU A 83 17.20 5.04 -3.78
N ALA A 84 16.99 5.88 -2.76
CA ALA A 84 17.52 7.23 -2.72
C ALA A 84 19.06 7.25 -2.77
N LYS A 85 19.73 6.33 -2.06
CA LYS A 85 21.19 6.20 -2.11
C LYS A 85 21.71 5.76 -3.47
N ARG A 86 21.02 4.82 -4.13
CA ARG A 86 21.40 4.36 -5.48
C ARG A 86 21.31 5.51 -6.48
N ILE A 87 20.22 6.27 -6.46
CA ILE A 87 20.00 7.44 -7.33
C ILE A 87 21.03 8.54 -7.01
N ALA A 88 21.34 8.79 -5.74
CA ALA A 88 22.34 9.77 -5.33
C ALA A 88 23.79 9.34 -5.68
N GLN A 89 24.09 8.04 -5.72
CA GLN A 89 25.39 7.53 -6.16
C GLN A 89 25.60 7.62 -7.67
N GLU A 90 24.53 7.52 -8.45
CA GLU A 90 24.58 7.69 -9.90
C GLU A 90 24.86 9.15 -10.30
N ASN A 91 24.36 10.11 -9.50
CA ASN A 91 24.58 11.55 -9.68
C ASN A 91 25.85 12.11 -8.99
N ARG A 92 26.84 11.27 -8.65
CA ARG A 92 28.00 11.64 -7.80
C ARG A 92 28.97 12.67 -8.39
N ASN A 93 28.83 13.07 -9.65
CA ASN A 93 29.80 13.94 -10.31
C ASN A 93 29.66 15.43 -9.94
N ASP A 94 28.61 15.81 -9.21
CA ASP A 94 28.33 17.21 -8.92
C ASP A 94 28.25 17.52 -7.42
N ARG A 95 29.01 18.52 -6.97
CA ARG A 95 29.09 18.96 -5.55
C ARG A 95 27.77 19.55 -5.04
N SER A 96 26.85 19.90 -5.94
CA SER A 96 25.48 20.32 -5.67
C SER A 96 24.56 19.17 -5.19
N ALA A 97 24.94 17.91 -5.44
CA ALA A 97 24.07 16.74 -5.31
C ALA A 97 23.67 16.37 -3.86
N ARG A 98 24.34 16.91 -2.82
CA ARG A 98 23.94 16.66 -1.43
C ARG A 98 22.63 17.36 -1.04
N PHE A 99 22.38 18.57 -1.56
CA PHE A 99 21.14 19.31 -1.29
C PHE A 99 19.97 18.73 -2.10
N THR A 100 20.23 18.33 -3.35
CA THR A 100 19.25 17.66 -4.22
C THR A 100 18.89 16.28 -3.70
N GLY A 101 19.86 15.48 -3.25
CA GLY A 101 19.63 14.11 -2.79
C GLY A 101 18.66 14.00 -1.61
N TRP A 102 18.66 14.95 -0.68
CA TRP A 102 17.73 14.97 0.45
C TRP A 102 16.29 15.29 0.01
N ARG A 103 16.14 16.18 -0.99
CA ARG A 103 14.85 16.50 -1.61
C ARG A 103 14.32 15.33 -2.44
N THR A 104 15.21 14.60 -3.13
CA THR A 104 14.86 13.41 -3.91
C THR A 104 14.41 12.25 -3.01
N GLU A 105 15.07 12.04 -1.87
CA GLU A 105 14.67 11.01 -0.90
C GLU A 105 13.25 11.25 -0.38
N LYS A 106 12.95 12.49 0.04
CA LYS A 106 11.61 12.88 0.49
C LYS A 106 10.56 12.70 -0.59
N PHE A 107 10.88 13.11 -1.83
CA PHE A 107 9.96 12.95 -2.95
C PHE A 107 9.65 11.47 -3.23
N ILE A 108 10.65 10.58 -3.19
CA ILE A 108 10.44 9.13 -3.35
C ILE A 108 9.62 8.58 -2.20
N LYS A 109 9.87 8.99 -0.95
CA LYS A 109 9.05 8.58 0.21
C LYS A 109 7.60 8.97 -0.01
N ALA A 110 7.34 10.24 -0.32
CA ALA A 110 5.98 10.74 -0.56
C ALA A 110 5.28 9.97 -1.68
N LEU A 111 5.97 9.75 -2.81
CA LEU A 111 5.43 9.04 -3.98
C LEU A 111 5.10 7.57 -3.65
N VAL A 112 6.00 6.88 -2.95
CA VAL A 112 5.78 5.49 -2.53
C VAL A 112 4.59 5.41 -1.57
N TYR A 113 4.54 6.25 -0.53
CA TYR A 113 3.43 6.24 0.42
C TYR A 113 2.09 6.60 -0.22
N SER A 114 2.05 7.61 -1.11
CA SER A 114 0.84 7.98 -1.83
C SER A 114 0.38 6.86 -2.78
N ALA A 115 1.32 6.26 -3.53
CA ALA A 115 1.00 5.16 -4.43
C ALA A 115 0.47 3.95 -3.66
N LEU A 116 1.06 3.65 -2.50
CA LEU A 116 0.60 2.59 -1.61
C LEU A 116 -0.83 2.84 -1.12
N LEU A 117 -1.11 4.06 -0.67
CA LEU A 117 -2.42 4.45 -0.17
C LEU A 117 -3.49 4.32 -1.26
N VAL A 118 -3.18 4.79 -2.48
CA VAL A 118 -4.07 4.67 -3.64
C VAL A 118 -4.26 3.21 -4.03
N ALA A 119 -3.19 2.40 -4.06
CA ALA A 119 -3.27 0.98 -4.36
C ALA A 119 -4.16 0.23 -3.36
N PHE A 120 -4.04 0.52 -2.06
CA PHE A 120 -4.94 -0.04 -1.06
C PHE A 120 -6.38 0.39 -1.27
N TYR A 121 -6.62 1.68 -1.53
CA TYR A 121 -7.96 2.16 -1.82
C TYR A 121 -8.58 1.45 -3.04
N LEU A 122 -7.83 1.27 -4.11
CA LEU A 122 -8.29 0.56 -5.32
C LEU A 122 -8.68 -0.90 -5.03
N LEU A 123 -7.95 -1.57 -4.14
CA LEU A 123 -8.33 -2.92 -3.68
C LEU A 123 -9.64 -2.88 -2.85
N TYR A 124 -9.85 -1.86 -2.03
CA TYR A 124 -11.10 -1.73 -1.27
C TYR A 124 -12.30 -1.29 -2.12
N MET A 125 -12.07 -0.53 -3.20
CA MET A 125 -13.12 0.07 -4.02
C MET A 125 -14.25 -0.88 -4.46
N PRO A 126 -13.99 -2.06 -5.09
CA PRO A 126 -15.07 -2.95 -5.52
C PRO A 126 -15.89 -3.50 -4.36
N LEU A 127 -15.25 -3.77 -3.22
CA LEU A 127 -15.92 -4.30 -2.04
C LEU A 127 -16.78 -3.22 -1.36
N LEU A 128 -16.31 -1.98 -1.31
CA LEU A 128 -17.07 -0.85 -0.76
C LEU A 128 -18.28 -0.47 -1.64
N ASN A 129 -18.12 -0.51 -2.96
CA ASN A 129 -19.20 -0.22 -3.90
C ASN A 129 -20.38 -1.20 -3.78
N LEU A 130 -20.13 -2.45 -3.39
CA LEU A 130 -21.19 -3.43 -3.13
C LEU A 130 -22.04 -3.11 -1.91
N ILE A 131 -21.46 -2.45 -0.90
CA ILE A 131 -22.16 -2.08 0.33
C ILE A 131 -22.93 -0.78 0.13
N SER A 132 -22.22 0.28 -0.26
CA SER A 132 -22.81 1.60 -0.47
C SER A 132 -21.87 2.47 -1.29
N VAL A 133 -22.38 2.95 -2.42
CA VAL A 133 -21.69 3.90 -3.29
C VAL A 133 -21.37 5.21 -2.54
N GLN A 134 -22.26 5.64 -1.64
CA GLN A 134 -22.09 6.86 -0.85
C GLN A 134 -20.92 6.73 0.14
N ILE A 135 -20.81 5.59 0.83
CA ILE A 135 -19.70 5.33 1.76
C ILE A 135 -18.37 5.30 0.99
N ASN A 136 -18.34 4.65 -0.18
CA ASN A 136 -17.13 4.63 -1.01
C ASN A 136 -16.70 6.04 -1.44
N GLY A 137 -17.64 6.90 -1.86
CA GLY A 137 -17.34 8.29 -2.23
C GLY A 137 -16.75 9.10 -1.07
N LEU A 138 -17.26 8.91 0.15
CA LEU A 138 -16.73 9.57 1.35
C LEU A 138 -15.30 9.11 1.67
N ILE A 139 -15.05 7.81 1.59
CA ILE A 139 -13.71 7.24 1.78
C ILE A 139 -12.75 7.75 0.71
N LEU A 140 -13.19 7.86 -0.56
CA LEU A 140 -12.38 8.42 -1.64
C LEU A 140 -11.94 9.86 -1.34
N ILE A 141 -12.86 10.71 -0.87
CA ILE A 141 -12.54 12.08 -0.48
C ILE A 141 -11.47 12.10 0.61
N ILE A 142 -11.62 11.26 1.65
CA ILE A 142 -10.63 11.13 2.73
C ILE A 142 -9.26 10.71 2.18
N VAL A 143 -9.23 9.71 1.27
CA VAL A 143 -7.98 9.24 0.65
C VAL A 143 -7.31 10.34 -0.16
N ILE A 144 -8.06 11.09 -0.96
CA ILE A 144 -7.53 12.22 -1.75
C ILE A 144 -6.94 13.29 -0.82
N LEU A 145 -7.67 13.68 0.23
CA LEU A 145 -7.19 14.64 1.22
C LEU A 145 -5.90 14.15 1.89
N TRP A 146 -5.81 12.85 2.16
CA TRP A 146 -4.64 12.26 2.80
C TRP A 146 -3.42 12.21 1.87
N VAL A 147 -3.62 11.91 0.58
CA VAL A 147 -2.56 12.02 -0.44
C VAL A 147 -2.07 13.45 -0.54
N LEU A 148 -2.98 14.42 -0.63
CA LEU A 148 -2.62 15.84 -0.65
C LEU A 148 -1.85 16.25 0.60
N TRP A 149 -2.27 15.75 1.78
CA TRP A 149 -1.56 15.99 3.04
C TRP A 149 -0.14 15.42 3.04
N ILE A 150 0.05 14.18 2.55
CA ILE A 150 1.37 13.56 2.43
C ILE A 150 2.26 14.39 1.51
N LEU A 151 1.74 14.80 0.34
CA LEU A 151 2.48 15.64 -0.59
C LEU A 151 2.82 17.01 0.01
N LEU A 152 1.86 17.67 0.67
CA LEU A 152 2.07 18.99 1.28
C LEU A 152 3.12 18.92 2.39
N LYS A 153 3.04 17.92 3.27
CA LYS A 153 3.98 17.71 4.37
C LYS A 153 5.41 17.50 3.86
N GLU A 154 5.59 16.72 2.80
CA GLU A 154 6.91 16.38 2.29
C GLU A 154 7.48 17.42 1.30
N ILE A 155 6.63 18.17 0.59
CA ILE A 155 7.04 19.10 -0.49
C ILE A 155 7.02 20.58 -0.04
N VAL A 156 6.04 21.00 0.76
CA VAL A 156 5.76 22.44 1.03
C VAL A 156 6.29 22.91 2.38
N LEU A 157 6.40 22.03 3.38
CA LEU A 157 6.84 22.41 4.74
C LEU A 157 8.37 22.39 4.96
N THR A 158 9.18 22.40 3.89
CA THR A 158 10.66 22.50 3.95
C THR A 158 11.17 23.44 2.87
#